data_AF-A0A8H6Y1Q3-F1
#
_entry.id   AF-A0A8H6Y1Q3-F1
#
_cell.length_a   1.000
_cell.length_b   1.000
_cell.length_c   1.000
_cell.angle_alpha   90.00
_cell.angle_beta   90.00
_cell.angle_gamma   90.00
#
_symmetry.space_group_name_H-M   'P 1'
#
loop_
_entity.id
_entity.type
_entity.pdbx_description
1 polymer ?
#
loop_
_entity_poly.entity_id
_entity_poly.type
_entity_poly.pdbx_seq_one_letter_code
_entity_poly.pdbx_strand_id
1 'polypeptide(L)'
;MPGWFDFLVTLAALAAVFSDPNGNVPRVDSPATGELHRWFDFLVTLAALAAAFFIHLFDPNANVPRVDSPATDQLSPTEELFSAENPNSLGDEDQPPTFVCDWCCLDSHGIAIKCPGCAEENYCSQYCLRDSADQHVRHCKNPLRPLTTADKLAAAVFQDMFSDDPQTNEDYFFTRVRTPHDKTYLFGLYVGVLKILDIKPSTLHEWRLSGTMVENIKALYEPVPARGRGAYYPWFLQHLDIFEPRPNALIAVSSRHLCESCGVSARVRCSACKKVWYCSKKCQESDWGGHLVNCNPNRPITSADHLRAAVHRRKLPNDLDILSEYGFTRVGEDGAKTLLDIYRVVFDEGIRSRDIHQWQTAGNLLQEVEKVLRPLENWKTFQIWPWFEGHRYVFDPTLPISKHDGENQAERIKAAQVQLWNKVGDFPSHNHAEIRSYINSRWPNEKEMFFSFRSALGLGWYPRSEFESWVHFGFCTCQDEAEEAFLCSTYQMLAEYCSYDEFFTAYISSNIIQLLDAKGLRGRRMIHPYLEDALSGSPAVFKSVWPLKQYLRCSSRGRFDLELCVEVDYGFSNCTTDSGERLSYWKSGPWTGL
;
A
#
# COMPACT_ATOMS: atom_id res chain seq x y z
N MET A 1 29.20 -24.47 -2.98
CA MET A 1 29.30 -23.06 -3.39
C MET A 1 30.69 -22.82 -3.99
N PRO A 2 30.84 -22.59 -5.31
CA PRO A 2 32.17 -22.46 -5.94
C PRO A 2 32.70 -21.02 -6.10
N GLY A 3 31.93 -19.97 -5.83
CA GLY A 3 32.33 -18.58 -6.18
C GLY A 3 33.27 -17.85 -5.19
N TRP A 4 33.53 -18.41 -4.01
CA TRP A 4 34.34 -17.73 -2.98
C TRP A 4 35.85 -17.87 -3.19
N PHE A 5 36.29 -18.93 -3.87
CA PHE A 5 37.70 -19.15 -4.15
C PHE A 5 38.22 -18.16 -5.21
N ASP A 6 37.43 -17.88 -6.24
CA ASP A 6 37.78 -16.92 -7.29
C ASP A 6 37.87 -15.48 -6.75
N PHE A 7 37.03 -15.13 -5.77
CA PHE A 7 37.09 -13.83 -5.10
C PHE A 7 38.38 -13.64 -4.31
N LEU A 8 38.83 -14.67 -3.59
CA LEU A 8 40.07 -14.64 -2.80
C LEU A 8 41.33 -14.63 -3.69
N VAL A 9 41.31 -15.35 -4.81
CA VAL A 9 42.41 -15.32 -5.80
C VAL A 9 42.53 -13.94 -6.45
N THR A 10 41.41 -13.28 -6.72
CA THR A 10 41.38 -11.92 -7.29
C THR A 10 41.90 -10.88 -6.28
N LEU A 11 41.57 -11.03 -5.00
CA LEU A 11 42.07 -10.15 -3.93
C LEU A 11 43.58 -10.34 -3.71
N ALA A 12 44.08 -11.57 -3.78
CA ALA A 12 45.51 -11.88 -3.68
C ALA A 12 46.32 -11.34 -4.87
N ALA A 13 45.75 -11.37 -6.09
CA ALA A 13 46.36 -10.77 -7.27
C ALA A 13 46.45 -9.24 -7.17
N LEU A 14 45.42 -8.58 -6.62
CA LEU A 14 45.43 -7.15 -6.33
C LEU A 14 46.48 -6.78 -5.26
N ALA A 15 46.64 -7.59 -4.21
CA ALA A 15 47.66 -7.36 -3.18
C ALA A 15 49.10 -7.48 -3.71
N ALA A 16 49.34 -8.34 -4.71
CA ALA A 16 50.63 -8.48 -5.38
C ALA A 16 50.98 -7.27 -6.27
N VAL A 17 49.97 -6.61 -6.86
CA VAL A 17 50.16 -5.40 -7.69
C VAL A 17 50.58 -4.18 -6.87
N PHE A 18 50.16 -4.11 -5.59
CA PHE A 18 50.53 -3.01 -4.68
C PHE A 18 51.81 -3.27 -3.87
N SER A 19 52.44 -4.43 -4.05
CA SER A 19 53.66 -4.83 -3.35
C SER A 19 54.83 -4.97 -4.34
N ASP A 20 55.09 -3.95 -5.15
CA ASP A 20 56.31 -3.90 -5.97
C ASP A 20 57.48 -3.32 -5.14
N PRO A 21 58.57 -4.07 -4.89
CA PRO A 21 59.75 -3.56 -4.19
C PRO A 21 60.58 -2.56 -5.01
N ASN A 22 60.30 -2.41 -6.31
CA ASN A 22 61.03 -1.52 -7.21
C ASN A 22 60.14 -0.34 -7.61
N GLY A 23 60.21 0.71 -6.78
CA GLY A 23 59.32 1.84 -6.83
C GLY A 23 59.16 2.51 -8.20
N ASN A 24 57.90 2.78 -8.53
CA ASN A 24 57.46 3.98 -9.24
C ASN A 24 55.95 4.14 -9.06
N VAL A 25 55.55 4.87 -8.00
CA VAL A 25 54.19 5.41 -7.87
C VAL A 25 54.29 6.94 -7.96
N PRO A 26 53.46 7.61 -8.78
CA PRO A 26 53.49 9.07 -8.88
C PRO A 26 53.06 9.69 -7.55
N ARG A 27 53.85 10.65 -7.04
CA ARG A 27 53.46 11.51 -5.92
C ARG A 27 52.21 12.32 -6.32
N VAL A 28 51.12 12.08 -5.61
CA VAL A 28 49.97 12.99 -5.56
C VAL A 28 49.81 13.40 -4.10
N ASP A 29 50.23 14.62 -3.78
CA ASP A 29 50.07 15.22 -2.47
C ASP A 29 48.59 15.63 -2.28
N SER A 30 47.85 14.91 -1.43
CA SER A 30 46.49 15.27 -1.00
C SER A 30 46.19 14.68 0.39
N PRO A 31 45.40 15.35 1.26
CA PRO A 31 45.18 14.94 2.66
C PRO A 31 44.37 13.63 2.85
N ALA A 32 44.00 12.94 1.77
CA ALA A 32 43.10 11.78 1.78
C ALA A 32 43.79 10.42 2.10
N THR A 33 45.10 10.41 2.36
CA THR A 33 45.86 9.16 2.59
C THR A 33 45.69 8.57 3.99
N GLY A 34 45.22 9.36 4.97
CA GLY A 34 45.00 8.90 6.34
C GLY A 34 43.74 8.06 6.55
N GLU A 35 42.69 8.26 5.74
CA GLU A 35 41.45 7.49 5.85
C GLU A 35 41.54 6.14 5.12
N LEU A 36 42.23 6.08 3.99
CA LEU A 36 42.45 4.84 3.23
C LEU A 36 43.26 3.79 4.02
N HIS A 37 44.25 4.21 4.81
CA HIS A 37 45.00 3.30 5.68
C HIS A 37 44.13 2.73 6.82
N ARG A 38 43.21 3.52 7.37
CA ARG A 38 42.28 3.07 8.43
C ARG A 38 41.25 2.08 7.91
N TRP A 39 40.77 2.25 6.69
CA TRP A 39 39.89 1.30 6.02
C TRP A 39 40.62 -0.02 5.70
N PHE A 40 41.89 0.06 5.31
CA PHE A 40 42.70 -1.13 5.05
C PHE A 40 42.94 -1.96 6.32
N ASP A 41 43.33 -1.31 7.43
CA ASP A 41 43.53 -1.98 8.72
C ASP A 41 42.23 -2.58 9.28
N PHE A 42 41.09 -1.89 9.07
CA PHE A 42 39.77 -2.39 9.43
C PHE A 42 39.40 -3.66 8.66
N LEU A 43 39.65 -3.70 7.34
CA LEU A 43 39.36 -4.87 6.51
C LEU A 43 40.26 -6.07 6.81
N VAL A 44 41.53 -5.84 7.13
CA VAL A 44 42.46 -6.91 7.56
C VAL A 44 42.04 -7.48 8.91
N THR A 45 41.60 -6.63 9.84
CA THR A 45 41.11 -7.08 11.17
C THR A 45 39.80 -7.87 11.04
N LEU A 46 38.90 -7.45 10.15
CA LEU A 46 37.65 -8.15 9.88
C LEU A 46 37.90 -9.54 9.24
N ALA A 47 38.88 -9.63 8.34
CA ALA A 47 39.30 -10.90 7.74
C ALA A 47 39.93 -11.86 8.76
N ALA A 48 40.73 -11.34 9.71
CA ALA A 48 41.31 -12.14 10.79
C ALA A 48 40.25 -12.66 11.78
N LEU A 49 39.22 -11.85 12.10
CA LEU A 49 38.11 -12.26 12.95
C LEU A 49 37.22 -13.32 12.26
N ALA A 50 36.97 -13.18 10.96
CA ALA A 50 36.24 -14.18 10.18
C ALA A 50 36.99 -15.52 10.12
N ALA A 51 38.32 -15.50 10.01
CA ALA A 51 39.14 -16.71 10.04
C ALA A 51 39.14 -17.38 11.43
N ALA A 52 39.18 -16.61 12.53
CA ALA A 52 39.10 -17.13 13.89
C ALA A 52 37.73 -17.76 14.20
N PHE A 53 36.64 -17.19 13.67
CA PHE A 53 35.28 -17.72 13.84
C PHE A 53 35.08 -19.04 13.07
N PHE A 54 35.73 -19.18 11.91
CA PHE A 54 35.69 -20.42 11.11
C PHE A 54 36.47 -21.57 11.75
N ILE A 55 37.56 -21.28 12.48
CA ILE A 55 38.35 -22.29 13.22
C ILE A 55 37.57 -22.83 14.44
N HIS A 56 36.73 -22.01 15.08
CA HIS A 56 35.93 -22.44 16.22
C HIS A 56 34.69 -23.29 15.87
N LEU A 57 34.20 -23.22 14.63
CA LEU A 57 33.02 -23.98 14.19
C LEU A 57 33.34 -25.42 13.73
N PHE A 58 34.62 -25.78 13.62
CA PHE A 58 35.06 -27.09 13.11
C PHE A 58 36.22 -27.70 13.92
N ASP A 59 36.16 -27.65 15.25
CA ASP A 59 36.99 -28.51 16.11
C ASP A 59 36.24 -29.81 16.44
N PRO A 60 36.71 -31.00 15.98
CA PRO A 60 36.05 -32.27 16.25
C PRO A 60 36.35 -32.86 17.64
N ASN A 61 37.09 -32.19 18.54
CA ASN A 61 37.64 -32.83 19.75
C ASN A 61 37.45 -32.04 21.08
N ALA A 62 36.27 -31.46 21.32
CA ALA A 62 35.94 -30.91 22.64
C ALA A 62 34.92 -31.80 23.39
N ASN A 63 35.43 -32.58 24.35
CA ASN A 63 34.70 -33.48 25.25
C ASN A 63 33.61 -32.77 26.08
N VAL A 64 32.41 -33.37 26.14
CA VAL A 64 31.35 -33.02 27.10
C VAL A 64 31.30 -34.08 28.21
N PRO A 65 31.32 -33.72 29.51
CA PRO A 65 31.15 -34.69 30.58
C PRO A 65 29.67 -35.07 30.78
N ARG A 66 29.42 -36.37 30.95
CA ARG A 66 28.18 -36.95 31.47
C ARG A 66 27.95 -36.54 32.92
N VAL A 67 26.69 -36.25 33.27
CA VAL A 67 26.20 -36.29 34.65
C VAL A 67 24.96 -37.18 34.68
N ASP A 68 25.00 -38.14 35.60
CA ASP A 68 24.11 -39.27 35.76
C ASP A 68 22.71 -38.91 36.28
N SER A 69 21.73 -39.72 35.92
CA SER A 69 20.44 -39.83 36.61
C SER A 69 20.58 -40.62 37.91
N PRO A 70 19.69 -40.43 38.89
CA PRO A 70 19.31 -41.49 39.81
C PRO A 70 17.94 -42.07 39.45
N ALA A 71 17.92 -43.41 39.39
CA ALA A 71 16.75 -44.26 39.64
C ALA A 71 16.24 -43.99 41.08
N THR A 72 15.05 -44.35 41.55
CA THR A 72 14.13 -45.49 41.33
C THR A 72 12.88 -45.12 42.16
N ASP A 73 11.68 -45.51 41.75
CA ASP A 73 10.93 -46.49 42.56
C ASP A 73 9.71 -47.02 41.83
N GLN A 74 9.61 -48.35 41.90
CA GLN A 74 8.52 -49.18 41.42
C GLN A 74 7.34 -49.10 42.38
N LEU A 75 6.13 -49.26 41.86
CA LEU A 75 5.08 -50.10 42.46
C LEU A 75 4.01 -50.39 41.40
N SER A 76 3.79 -51.68 41.16
CA SER A 76 2.59 -52.29 40.57
C SER A 76 2.28 -53.54 41.42
N PRO A 77 1.26 -54.34 41.11
CA PRO A 77 -0.17 -54.11 40.85
C PRO A 77 -1.03 -55.00 41.81
N THR A 78 -2.36 -55.02 41.66
CA THR A 78 -3.36 -56.08 42.07
C THR A 78 -4.73 -55.38 42.21
N GLU A 79 -5.92 -55.87 41.87
CA GLU A 79 -6.56 -57.15 41.48
C GLU A 79 -7.83 -56.73 40.68
N GLU A 80 -8.14 -57.24 39.50
CA GLU A 80 -8.83 -58.50 39.17
C GLU A 80 -10.33 -58.63 39.61
N LEU A 81 -11.13 -59.05 38.62
CA LEU A 81 -12.51 -59.58 38.63
C LEU A 81 -13.71 -58.64 38.82
N PHE A 82 -14.48 -58.46 37.74
CA PHE A 82 -15.75 -59.18 37.56
C PHE A 82 -16.09 -59.34 36.08
N SER A 83 -16.12 -60.60 35.63
CA SER A 83 -16.62 -61.01 34.31
C SER A 83 -18.13 -61.17 34.34
N ALA A 84 -18.80 -60.71 33.29
CA ALA A 84 -20.07 -61.29 32.83
C ALA A 84 -20.20 -61.06 31.31
N GLU A 85 -19.82 -62.05 30.52
CA GLU A 85 -20.43 -62.31 29.21
C GLU A 85 -21.86 -62.83 29.49
N ASN A 86 -22.92 -62.57 28.73
CA ASN A 86 -23.10 -62.70 27.28
C ASN A 86 -24.59 -62.28 26.96
N PRO A 87 -25.16 -62.59 25.78
CA PRO A 87 -25.21 -61.86 24.51
C PRO A 87 -26.58 -61.23 24.22
N ASN A 88 -26.63 -60.19 23.38
CA ASN A 88 -27.62 -60.12 22.29
C ASN A 88 -27.23 -59.04 21.28
N SER A 89 -26.94 -59.51 20.07
CA SER A 89 -26.87 -58.73 18.84
C SER A 89 -28.16 -57.95 18.60
N LEU A 90 -28.06 -56.65 18.27
CA LEU A 90 -28.92 -55.92 17.35
C LEU A 90 -28.33 -54.49 17.12
N GLY A 91 -27.53 -54.36 16.07
CA GLY A 91 -27.25 -53.12 15.31
C GLY A 91 -26.62 -51.91 16.00
N ASP A 92 -25.29 -51.76 15.90
CA ASP A 92 -24.63 -50.46 16.07
C ASP A 92 -24.30 -49.88 14.68
N GLU A 93 -25.30 -49.22 14.07
CA GLU A 93 -25.06 -48.17 13.09
C GLU A 93 -25.09 -46.82 13.84
N ASP A 94 -24.05 -46.01 13.64
CA ASP A 94 -23.99 -44.56 13.89
C ASP A 94 -24.18 -44.02 15.32
N GLN A 95 -23.20 -44.25 16.21
CA GLN A 95 -22.96 -43.29 17.30
C GLN A 95 -22.16 -42.08 16.77
N PRO A 96 -22.67 -40.83 16.90
CA PRO A 96 -21.97 -39.65 16.42
C PRO A 96 -20.66 -39.43 17.20
N PRO A 97 -19.61 -38.90 16.54
CA PRO A 97 -18.31 -38.70 17.18
C PRO A 97 -18.43 -37.81 18.42
N THR A 98 -17.71 -38.17 19.48
CA THR A 98 -17.63 -37.40 20.72
C THR A 98 -16.39 -36.50 20.74
N PHE A 99 -16.52 -35.30 21.31
CA PHE A 99 -15.41 -34.36 21.50
C PHE A 99 -15.63 -33.48 22.74
N VAL A 100 -14.53 -32.97 23.31
CA VAL A 100 -14.58 -31.99 24.40
C VAL A 100 -14.56 -30.59 23.80
N CYS A 101 -15.44 -29.70 24.27
CA CYS A 101 -15.40 -28.30 23.86
C CYS A 101 -14.24 -27.57 24.53
N ASP A 102 -13.39 -26.90 23.75
CA ASP A 102 -12.23 -26.15 24.25
C ASP A 102 -12.59 -24.88 25.04
N TRP A 103 -13.85 -24.44 25.00
CA TRP A 103 -14.35 -23.30 25.78
C TRP A 103 -15.05 -23.72 27.08
N CYS A 104 -16.11 -24.52 26.99
CA CYS A 104 -16.92 -24.89 28.17
C CYS A 104 -16.48 -26.19 28.85
N CYS A 105 -15.49 -26.90 28.28
CA CYS A 105 -14.94 -28.16 28.78
C CYS A 105 -15.95 -29.31 28.95
N LEU A 106 -17.12 -29.22 28.31
CA LEU A 106 -18.15 -30.26 28.35
C LEU A 106 -17.98 -31.27 27.22
N ASP A 107 -18.20 -32.55 27.53
CA ASP A 107 -18.33 -33.62 26.55
C ASP A 107 -19.53 -33.37 25.63
N SER A 108 -19.28 -33.35 24.33
CA SER A 108 -20.26 -33.05 23.29
C SER A 108 -20.28 -34.16 22.24
N HIS A 109 -21.45 -34.35 21.61
CA HIS A 109 -21.67 -35.37 20.58
C HIS A 109 -21.97 -34.68 19.25
N GLY A 110 -21.46 -35.21 18.14
CA GLY A 110 -21.67 -34.67 16.79
C GLY A 110 -20.43 -33.98 16.19
N ILE A 111 -20.64 -33.15 15.18
CA ILE A 111 -19.54 -32.46 14.47
C ILE A 111 -19.16 -31.20 15.24
N ALA A 112 -17.91 -31.11 15.69
CA ALA A 112 -17.37 -29.92 16.32
C ALA A 112 -17.39 -28.72 15.38
N ILE A 113 -17.86 -27.57 15.88
CA ILE A 113 -17.65 -26.30 15.18
C ILE A 113 -16.19 -25.94 15.33
N LYS A 114 -15.52 -25.75 14.20
CA LYS A 114 -14.12 -25.33 14.15
C LYS A 114 -14.00 -23.83 13.99
N CYS A 115 -12.94 -23.24 14.54
CA CYS A 115 -12.54 -21.90 14.15
C CYS A 115 -12.25 -21.89 12.63
N PRO A 116 -12.90 -21.03 11.82
CA PRO A 116 -12.65 -20.95 10.38
C PRO A 116 -11.23 -20.49 10.02
N GLY A 117 -10.51 -19.93 11.00
CA GLY A 117 -9.13 -19.48 10.89
C GLY A 117 -8.11 -20.60 10.99
N CYS A 118 -8.07 -21.31 12.12
CA CYS A 118 -7.01 -22.30 12.41
C CYS A 118 -7.47 -23.77 12.33
N ALA A 119 -8.78 -24.05 12.36
CA ALA A 119 -9.37 -25.40 12.43
C ALA A 119 -8.89 -26.31 13.60
N GLU A 120 -8.09 -25.80 14.54
CA GLU A 120 -7.49 -26.58 15.63
C GLU A 120 -8.47 -26.82 16.80
N GLU A 121 -9.15 -25.79 17.29
CA GLU A 121 -10.08 -25.89 18.43
C GLU A 121 -11.49 -26.37 18.05
N ASN A 122 -12.12 -27.10 18.97
CA ASN A 122 -13.45 -27.69 18.91
C ASN A 122 -14.45 -26.92 19.80
N TYR A 123 -15.55 -26.48 19.21
CA TYR A 123 -16.64 -25.83 19.94
C TYR A 123 -17.96 -26.59 19.80
N CYS A 124 -18.69 -26.72 20.89
CA CYS A 124 -20.01 -27.37 20.90
C CYS A 124 -21.12 -26.50 20.31
N SER A 125 -20.89 -25.19 20.15
CA SER A 125 -21.87 -24.25 19.62
C SER A 125 -21.22 -23.00 19.02
N GLN A 126 -21.95 -22.30 18.14
CA GLN A 126 -21.57 -20.98 17.64
C GLN A 126 -21.43 -19.95 18.78
N TYR A 127 -22.15 -20.16 19.88
CA TYR A 127 -22.01 -19.35 21.08
C TYR A 127 -20.63 -19.53 21.73
N CYS A 128 -20.21 -20.79 21.96
CA CYS A 128 -18.89 -21.08 22.53
C CYS A 128 -17.74 -20.59 21.63
N LEU A 129 -17.87 -20.69 20.31
CA LEU A 129 -16.91 -20.12 19.37
C LEU A 129 -16.82 -18.58 19.47
N ARG A 130 -17.96 -17.89 19.60
CA ARG A 130 -18.00 -16.42 19.67
C ARG A 130 -17.51 -15.91 21.02
N ASP A 131 -17.84 -16.61 22.09
CA ASP A 131 -17.46 -16.21 23.45
C ASP A 131 -15.98 -16.49 23.72
N SER A 132 -15.42 -17.58 23.15
CA SER A 132 -13.99 -17.87 23.19
C SER A 132 -13.15 -16.96 22.30
N ALA A 133 -13.75 -16.24 21.34
CA ALA A 133 -13.04 -15.56 20.26
C ALA A 133 -11.92 -14.64 20.76
N ASP A 134 -12.13 -13.84 21.81
CA ASP A 134 -11.13 -12.91 22.34
C ASP A 134 -9.98 -13.58 23.10
N GLN A 135 -10.19 -14.80 23.62
CA GLN A 135 -9.14 -15.59 24.25
C GLN A 135 -8.39 -16.45 23.23
N HIS A 136 -9.12 -17.04 22.29
CA HIS A 136 -8.60 -17.85 21.19
C HIS A 136 -7.73 -17.03 20.24
N VAL A 137 -8.14 -15.81 19.88
CA VAL A 137 -7.43 -14.93 18.92
C VAL A 137 -5.94 -14.72 19.28
N ARG A 138 -5.58 -14.87 20.55
CA ARG A 138 -4.22 -14.70 21.09
C ARG A 138 -3.25 -15.80 20.66
N HIS A 139 -3.77 -17.00 20.40
CA HIS A 139 -2.99 -18.19 20.02
C HIS A 139 -3.46 -18.76 18.66
N CYS A 140 -4.43 -18.11 18.02
CA CYS A 140 -4.95 -18.51 16.73
C CYS A 140 -3.92 -18.23 15.63
N LYS A 141 -3.59 -19.27 14.84
CA LYS A 141 -2.66 -19.15 13.70
C LYS A 141 -3.17 -18.27 12.56
N ASN A 142 -4.48 -18.00 12.51
CA ASN A 142 -5.10 -17.21 11.46
C ASN A 142 -6.40 -16.57 11.97
N PRO A 143 -6.34 -15.48 12.75
CA PRO A 143 -7.51 -14.90 13.39
C PRO A 143 -8.50 -14.31 12.38
N LEU A 144 -9.80 -14.52 12.62
CA LEU A 144 -10.91 -14.04 11.77
C LEU A 144 -11.03 -12.50 11.67
N ARG A 145 -10.36 -11.78 12.57
CA ARG A 145 -10.29 -10.32 12.57
C ARG A 145 -8.83 -9.87 12.71
N PRO A 146 -8.45 -8.71 12.14
CA PRO A 146 -7.16 -8.10 12.43
C PRO A 146 -6.96 -7.93 13.94
N LEU A 147 -5.77 -8.29 14.42
CA LEU A 147 -5.38 -8.08 15.82
C LEU A 147 -5.21 -6.58 16.08
N THR A 148 -5.95 -6.06 17.06
CA THR A 148 -5.77 -4.69 17.54
C THR A 148 -4.54 -4.60 18.45
N THR A 149 -4.08 -3.39 18.73
CA THR A 149 -3.04 -3.16 19.75
C THR A 149 -3.48 -3.58 21.16
N ALA A 150 -4.79 -3.63 21.44
CA ALA A 150 -5.31 -4.17 22.69
C ALA A 150 -5.11 -5.69 22.80
N ASP A 151 -5.30 -6.41 21.69
CA ASP A 151 -5.11 -7.86 21.64
C ASP A 151 -3.64 -8.22 21.83
N LYS A 152 -2.74 -7.43 21.24
CA LYS A 152 -1.28 -7.56 21.44
C LYS A 152 -0.87 -7.25 22.88
N LEU A 153 -1.43 -6.20 23.49
CA LEU A 153 -1.20 -5.90 24.91
C LEU A 153 -1.70 -7.05 25.80
N ALA A 154 -2.88 -7.58 25.51
CA ALA A 154 -3.41 -8.72 26.25
C ALA A 154 -2.50 -9.94 26.11
N ALA A 155 -2.04 -10.30 24.91
CA ALA A 155 -1.08 -11.39 24.74
C ALA A 155 0.17 -11.21 25.62
N ALA A 156 0.75 -10.00 25.64
CA ALA A 156 1.89 -9.66 26.48
C ALA A 156 1.59 -9.78 28.00
N VAL A 157 0.44 -9.25 28.44
CA VAL A 157 -0.03 -9.34 29.84
C VAL A 157 -0.24 -10.79 30.30
N PHE A 158 -0.83 -11.63 29.45
CA PHE A 158 -1.06 -13.04 29.80
C PHE A 158 0.23 -13.86 29.80
N GLN A 159 1.23 -13.46 29.00
CA GLN A 159 2.57 -14.04 29.01
C GLN A 159 3.49 -13.44 30.09
N ASP A 160 3.00 -12.47 30.87
CA ASP A 160 3.77 -11.75 31.89
C ASP A 160 5.07 -11.10 31.35
N MET A 161 4.98 -10.58 30.12
CA MET A 161 6.09 -9.91 29.43
C MET A 161 5.67 -8.52 28.94
N PHE A 162 6.65 -7.63 28.77
CA PHE A 162 6.41 -6.35 28.09
C PHE A 162 6.14 -6.58 26.59
N SER A 163 5.33 -5.71 25.99
CA SER A 163 5.07 -5.76 24.55
C SER A 163 6.27 -5.22 23.76
N ASP A 164 6.74 -5.97 22.77
CA ASP A 164 7.76 -5.51 21.82
C ASP A 164 7.17 -4.66 20.67
N ASP A 165 5.84 -4.56 20.57
CA ASP A 165 5.15 -3.84 19.49
C ASP A 165 5.15 -2.31 19.75
N PRO A 166 5.82 -1.50 18.90
CA PRO A 166 5.95 -0.06 19.15
C PRO A 166 4.62 0.69 19.20
N GLN A 167 3.65 0.28 18.37
CA GLN A 167 2.33 0.91 18.34
C GLN A 167 1.52 0.59 19.60
N THR A 168 1.57 -0.64 20.09
CA THR A 168 0.95 -1.05 21.36
C THR A 168 1.55 -0.26 22.53
N ASN A 169 2.86 -0.06 22.51
CA ASN A 169 3.53 0.75 23.53
C ASN A 169 3.13 2.23 23.48
N GLU A 170 2.88 2.82 22.31
CA GLU A 170 2.39 4.20 22.18
C GLU A 170 0.91 4.29 22.59
N ASP A 171 0.07 3.40 22.06
CA ASP A 171 -1.39 3.36 22.26
C ASP A 171 -1.79 3.21 23.72
N TYR A 172 -0.97 2.49 24.49
CA TYR A 172 -1.19 2.21 25.92
C TYR A 172 -0.17 2.90 26.83
N PHE A 173 0.45 3.97 26.34
CA PHE A 173 1.23 4.97 27.09
C PHE A 173 2.58 4.50 27.67
N PHE A 174 3.05 3.30 27.34
CA PHE A 174 4.38 2.83 27.76
C PHE A 174 5.54 3.69 27.24
N THR A 175 5.35 4.38 26.10
CA THR A 175 6.32 5.35 25.55
C THR A 175 6.41 6.64 26.36
N ARG A 176 5.35 6.97 27.12
CA ARG A 176 5.29 8.18 27.96
C ARG A 176 5.97 7.98 29.32
N VAL A 177 6.18 6.73 29.70
CA VAL A 177 6.81 6.36 30.95
C VAL A 177 8.34 6.31 30.80
N ARG A 178 9.05 7.09 31.62
CA ARG A 178 10.52 7.24 31.51
C ARG A 178 11.29 6.22 32.33
N THR A 179 10.80 5.84 33.50
CA THR A 179 11.55 4.95 34.40
C THR A 179 11.12 3.48 34.20
N PRO A 180 12.05 2.51 34.30
CA PRO A 180 11.69 1.09 34.28
C PRO A 180 10.68 0.71 35.37
N HIS A 181 10.78 1.36 36.54
CA HIS A 181 9.90 1.11 37.67
C HIS A 181 8.44 1.50 37.39
N ASP A 182 8.22 2.70 36.82
CA ASP A 182 6.90 3.17 36.42
C ASP A 182 6.30 2.30 35.30
N LYS A 183 7.14 1.76 34.41
CA LYS A 183 6.69 0.83 33.36
C LYS A 183 6.12 -0.44 33.97
N THR A 184 6.74 -0.95 35.04
CA THR A 184 6.21 -2.12 35.78
C THR A 184 4.87 -1.80 36.46
N TYR A 185 4.68 -0.59 36.99
CA TYR A 185 3.37 -0.21 37.56
C TYR A 185 2.29 -0.04 36.49
N LEU A 186 2.61 0.58 35.36
CA LEU A 186 1.68 0.69 34.24
C LEU A 186 1.31 -0.70 33.68
N PHE A 187 2.29 -1.60 33.57
CA PHE A 187 2.04 -2.98 33.19
C PHE A 187 1.15 -3.69 34.23
N GLY A 188 1.44 -3.53 35.52
CA GLY A 188 0.62 -4.07 36.61
C GLY A 188 -0.82 -3.55 36.60
N LEU A 189 -1.05 -2.30 36.20
CA LEU A 189 -2.39 -1.73 36.00
C LEU A 189 -3.14 -2.50 34.91
N TYR A 190 -2.51 -2.73 33.75
CA TYR A 190 -3.13 -3.49 32.66
C TYR A 190 -3.27 -4.99 32.97
N VAL A 191 -2.37 -5.58 33.76
CA VAL A 191 -2.55 -6.93 34.33
C VAL A 191 -3.83 -6.95 35.16
N GLY A 192 -4.03 -5.97 36.03
CA GLY A 192 -5.24 -5.92 36.83
C GLY A 192 -6.50 -5.69 35.99
N VAL A 193 -6.47 -4.86 34.94
CA VAL A 193 -7.60 -4.63 34.03
C VAL A 193 -7.95 -5.87 33.20
N LEU A 194 -6.97 -6.46 32.52
CA LEU A 194 -7.18 -7.52 31.52
C LEU A 194 -7.23 -8.93 32.11
N LYS A 195 -6.53 -9.18 33.23
CA LYS A 195 -6.38 -10.52 33.82
C LYS A 195 -7.13 -10.71 35.13
N ILE A 196 -7.21 -9.67 35.98
CA ILE A 196 -7.84 -9.79 37.31
C ILE A 196 -9.31 -9.35 37.27
N LEU A 197 -9.59 -8.22 36.62
CA LEU A 197 -10.93 -7.64 36.47
C LEU A 197 -11.62 -8.06 35.17
N ASP A 198 -10.99 -8.95 34.41
CA ASP A 198 -11.51 -9.66 33.24
C ASP A 198 -12.14 -8.76 32.16
N ILE A 199 -11.49 -7.61 31.89
CA ILE A 199 -11.90 -6.76 30.77
C ILE A 199 -11.40 -7.34 29.46
N LYS A 200 -12.32 -7.49 28.51
CA LYS A 200 -12.01 -7.97 27.16
C LYS A 200 -11.11 -6.96 26.43
N PRO A 201 -10.13 -7.42 25.61
CA PRO A 201 -9.27 -6.52 24.84
C PRO A 201 -10.04 -5.60 23.90
N SER A 202 -11.15 -6.10 23.33
CA SER A 202 -12.09 -5.33 22.50
C SER A 202 -12.66 -4.11 23.25
N THR A 203 -13.11 -4.31 24.50
CA THR A 203 -13.60 -3.23 25.37
C THR A 203 -12.49 -2.24 25.73
N LEU A 204 -11.28 -2.73 26.03
CA LEU A 204 -10.13 -1.86 26.31
C LEU A 204 -9.77 -1.01 25.07
N HIS A 205 -9.86 -1.59 23.87
CA HIS A 205 -9.67 -0.89 22.62
C HIS A 205 -10.70 0.23 22.42
N GLU A 206 -11.97 -0.03 22.73
CA GLU A 206 -13.04 0.97 22.66
C GLU A 206 -12.82 2.13 23.64
N TRP A 207 -12.34 1.86 24.86
CA TRP A 207 -12.02 2.91 25.84
C TRP A 207 -10.92 3.83 25.35
N ARG A 208 -9.92 3.27 24.65
CA ARG A 208 -8.87 4.06 24.00
C ARG A 208 -9.44 4.95 22.91
N LEU A 209 -10.22 4.38 21.98
CA LEU A 209 -10.79 5.12 20.84
C LEU A 209 -11.77 6.22 21.27
N SER A 210 -12.53 5.97 22.33
CA SER A 210 -13.51 6.93 22.88
C SER A 210 -12.89 7.94 23.84
N GLY A 211 -11.62 7.79 24.22
CA GLY A 211 -10.95 8.68 25.18
C GLY A 211 -11.47 8.55 26.62
N THR A 212 -12.18 7.47 26.94
CA THR A 212 -12.84 7.25 28.26
C THR A 212 -11.99 6.39 29.21
N MET A 213 -10.72 6.14 28.86
CA MET A 213 -9.85 5.19 29.56
C MET A 213 -9.68 5.50 31.06
N VAL A 214 -9.45 6.76 31.42
CA VAL A 214 -9.25 7.14 32.84
C VAL A 214 -10.52 6.93 33.66
N GLU A 215 -11.67 7.33 33.12
CA GLU A 215 -12.97 7.22 33.78
C GLU A 215 -13.35 5.76 33.99
N ASN A 216 -13.18 4.93 32.96
CA ASN A 216 -13.51 3.51 33.02
C ASN A 216 -12.56 2.75 33.97
N ILE A 217 -11.25 3.01 33.93
CA ILE A 217 -10.31 2.40 34.89
C ILE A 217 -10.67 2.78 36.32
N LYS A 218 -11.04 4.04 36.60
CA LYS A 218 -11.52 4.42 37.95
C LYS A 218 -12.78 3.66 38.34
N ALA A 219 -13.78 3.63 37.46
CA ALA A 219 -15.04 2.93 37.71
C ALA A 219 -14.86 1.43 38.00
N LEU A 220 -13.82 0.81 37.44
CA LEU A 220 -13.48 -0.59 37.71
C LEU A 220 -12.83 -0.83 39.07
N TYR A 221 -11.90 0.03 39.47
CA TYR A 221 -11.09 -0.18 40.67
C TYR A 221 -11.68 0.44 41.92
N GLU A 222 -12.51 1.48 41.82
CA GLU A 222 -13.17 2.11 42.98
C GLU A 222 -14.07 1.15 43.78
N PRO A 223 -14.82 0.22 43.15
CA PRO A 223 -15.57 -0.81 43.88
C PRO A 223 -14.69 -1.84 44.62
N VAL A 224 -13.43 -2.03 44.19
CA VAL A 224 -12.51 -3.01 44.79
C VAL A 224 -12.04 -2.48 46.16
N PRO A 225 -11.99 -3.29 47.24
CA PRO A 225 -11.46 -2.85 48.52
C PRO A 225 -10.01 -2.36 48.41
N ALA A 226 -9.62 -1.33 49.18
CA ALA A 226 -8.30 -0.70 49.06
C ALA A 226 -7.10 -1.68 49.09
N ARG A 227 -7.18 -2.74 49.92
CA ARG A 227 -6.17 -3.81 50.00
C ARG A 227 -6.03 -4.66 48.73
N GLY A 228 -7.06 -4.70 47.88
CA GLY A 228 -7.12 -5.51 46.67
C GLY A 228 -6.84 -4.75 45.37
N ARG A 229 -6.61 -3.42 45.44
CA ARG A 229 -6.36 -2.60 44.25
C ARG A 229 -4.91 -2.66 43.74
N GLY A 230 -4.01 -3.29 44.50
CA GLY A 230 -2.57 -3.28 44.23
C GLY A 230 -1.92 -1.90 44.36
N ALA A 231 -0.59 -1.85 44.37
CA ALA A 231 0.16 -0.58 44.46
C ALA A 231 0.13 0.24 43.15
N TYR A 232 -0.22 -0.40 42.02
CA TYR A 232 -0.33 0.22 40.71
C TYR A 232 -1.54 1.15 40.56
N TYR A 233 -2.63 0.91 41.28
CA TYR A 233 -3.80 1.81 41.20
C TYR A 233 -3.58 3.15 41.93
N PRO A 234 -3.00 3.19 43.15
CA PRO A 234 -2.52 4.44 43.73
C PRO A 234 -1.50 5.16 42.86
N TRP A 235 -0.57 4.43 42.22
CA TRP A 235 0.36 5.00 41.24
C TRP A 235 -0.37 5.63 40.05
N PHE A 236 -1.38 4.95 39.49
CA PHE A 236 -2.21 5.45 38.39
C PHE A 236 -2.91 6.77 38.76
N LEU A 237 -3.48 6.88 39.95
CA LEU A 237 -4.12 8.12 40.42
C LEU A 237 -3.12 9.28 40.59
N GLN A 238 -1.84 8.99 40.83
CA GLN A 238 -0.78 10.00 40.92
C GLN A 238 -0.22 10.40 39.56
N HIS A 239 -0.43 9.59 38.52
CA HIS A 239 0.16 9.76 37.18
C HIS A 239 -0.90 9.90 36.09
N LEU A 240 -2.03 10.55 36.41
CA LEU A 240 -3.10 10.78 35.44
C LEU A 240 -2.65 11.63 34.24
N ASP A 241 -1.63 12.47 34.43
CA ASP A 241 -0.97 13.27 33.38
C ASP A 241 -0.38 12.43 32.24
N ILE A 242 0.01 11.18 32.53
CA ILE A 242 0.45 10.21 31.51
C ILE A 242 -0.70 9.87 30.54
N PHE A 243 -1.92 9.81 31.05
CA PHE A 243 -3.14 9.46 30.34
C PHE A 243 -3.87 10.69 29.77
N GLU A 244 -3.48 11.90 30.19
CA GLU A 244 -3.99 13.13 29.62
C GLU A 244 -3.47 13.32 28.17
N PRO A 245 -4.28 13.89 27.28
CA PRO A 245 -3.80 14.31 25.98
C PRO A 245 -2.72 15.38 26.17
N ARG A 246 -1.57 15.27 25.47
CA ARG A 246 -0.49 16.28 25.51
C ARG A 246 -1.13 17.68 25.36
N PRO A 247 -0.58 18.77 25.94
CA PRO A 247 -1.10 20.12 25.72
C PRO A 247 -1.14 20.62 24.25
N ASN A 248 -0.62 19.82 23.30
CA ASN A 248 -0.79 20.00 21.85
C ASN A 248 -1.80 19.02 21.20
N ALA A 249 -2.58 18.29 22.01
CA ALA A 249 -3.69 17.43 21.62
C ALA A 249 -4.99 18.05 22.16
N LEU A 250 -5.70 18.66 21.23
CA LEU A 250 -6.87 19.52 21.32
C LEU A 250 -8.01 19.06 22.27
N ILE A 251 -8.54 20.07 22.96
CA ILE A 251 -9.92 20.23 23.46
C ILE A 251 -10.98 19.50 22.60
N ALA A 252 -11.77 18.69 23.31
CA ALA A 252 -13.15 18.23 23.12
C ALA A 252 -13.81 18.31 21.73
N VAL A 253 -14.39 17.17 21.37
CA VAL A 253 -15.15 16.85 20.15
C VAL A 253 -16.25 17.88 19.86
N SER A 254 -15.96 18.77 18.91
CA SER A 254 -16.90 19.24 17.90
C SER A 254 -16.18 18.99 16.58
N SER A 255 -16.77 18.18 15.69
CA SER A 255 -16.21 17.76 14.39
C SER A 255 -15.36 18.85 13.73
N ARG A 256 -14.03 18.82 13.95
CA ARG A 256 -13.11 19.73 13.27
C ARG A 256 -12.80 19.08 11.94
N HIS A 257 -13.52 19.51 10.92
CA HIS A 257 -13.20 19.17 9.55
C HIS A 257 -11.74 19.57 9.27
N LEU A 258 -11.02 18.74 8.53
CA LEU A 258 -9.64 19.02 8.14
C LEU A 258 -9.63 19.83 6.84
N CYS A 259 -8.58 20.62 6.65
CA CYS A 259 -8.35 21.36 5.43
C CYS A 259 -7.94 20.38 4.34
N GLU A 260 -8.73 20.30 3.26
CA GLU A 260 -8.43 19.42 2.13
C GLU A 260 -7.06 19.73 1.49
N SER A 261 -6.66 21.00 1.51
CA SER A 261 -5.41 21.45 0.90
C SER A 261 -4.15 21.20 1.74
N CYS A 262 -4.26 21.17 3.07
CA CYS A 262 -3.06 21.16 3.93
C CYS A 262 -3.20 20.37 5.24
N GLY A 263 -4.30 19.62 5.42
CA GLY A 263 -4.51 18.68 6.52
C GLY A 263 -4.73 19.29 7.90
N VAL A 264 -4.47 20.59 8.12
CA VAL A 264 -4.72 21.26 9.41
C VAL A 264 -6.21 21.55 9.63
N SER A 265 -6.61 21.83 10.88
CA SER A 265 -8.02 22.12 11.21
C SER A 265 -8.63 23.22 10.33
N ALA A 266 -9.71 22.89 9.63
CA ALA A 266 -10.47 23.80 8.81
C ALA A 266 -11.56 24.51 9.61
N ARG A 267 -11.86 25.75 9.20
CA ARG A 267 -12.92 26.58 9.79
C ARG A 267 -13.90 27.10 8.74
N VAL A 268 -13.54 27.00 7.47
CA VAL A 268 -14.29 27.51 6.33
C VAL A 268 -14.64 26.32 5.45
N ARG A 269 -15.84 26.28 4.88
CA ARG A 269 -16.23 25.24 3.91
C ARG A 269 -16.51 25.87 2.56
N CYS A 270 -16.34 25.09 1.50
CA CYS A 270 -16.70 25.53 0.16
C CYS A 270 -18.16 26.00 0.15
N SER A 271 -18.40 27.25 -0.25
CA SER A 271 -19.74 27.85 -0.25
C SER A 271 -20.68 27.21 -1.27
N ALA A 272 -20.13 26.63 -2.34
CA ALA A 272 -20.88 25.96 -3.40
C ALA A 272 -21.30 24.54 -2.99
N CYS A 273 -20.34 23.62 -2.80
CA CYS A 273 -20.68 22.22 -2.52
C CYS A 273 -20.99 21.94 -1.05
N LYS A 274 -20.51 22.78 -0.11
CA LYS A 274 -20.63 22.60 1.35
C LYS A 274 -20.06 21.29 1.91
N LYS A 275 -19.39 20.48 1.08
CA LYS A 275 -18.81 19.16 1.41
C LYS A 275 -17.36 19.24 1.88
N VAL A 276 -16.56 20.11 1.25
CA VAL A 276 -15.11 20.22 1.48
C VAL A 276 -14.78 21.43 2.36
N TRP A 277 -13.76 21.28 3.20
CA TRP A 277 -13.36 22.23 4.23
C TRP A 277 -11.93 22.73 4.04
N TYR A 278 -11.68 23.98 4.44
CA TYR A 278 -10.42 24.69 4.31
C TYR A 278 -10.09 25.50 5.58
N CYS A 279 -8.80 25.61 5.89
CA CYS A 279 -8.33 26.47 6.97
C CYS A 279 -8.32 27.95 6.59
N SER A 280 -8.23 28.26 5.29
CA SER A 280 -8.15 29.63 4.78
C SER A 280 -8.66 29.72 3.34
N LYS A 281 -8.98 30.95 2.91
CA LYS A 281 -9.30 31.26 1.51
C LYS A 281 -8.15 30.91 0.56
N LYS A 282 -6.90 31.09 0.99
CA LYS A 282 -5.71 30.74 0.21
C LYS A 282 -5.65 29.22 -0.07
N CYS A 283 -5.92 28.40 0.94
CA CYS A 283 -6.00 26.95 0.77
C CYS A 283 -7.17 26.52 -0.13
N GLN A 284 -8.31 27.20 -0.03
CA GLN A 284 -9.43 26.99 -0.94
C GLN A 284 -9.07 27.36 -2.39
N GLU A 285 -8.39 28.49 -2.61
CA GLU A 285 -7.96 28.95 -3.94
C GLU A 285 -6.89 28.04 -4.55
N SER A 286 -5.99 27.51 -3.71
CA SER A 286 -4.98 26.52 -4.11
C SER A 286 -5.66 25.23 -4.56
N ASP A 287 -6.52 24.64 -3.72
CA ASP A 287 -7.23 23.40 -4.04
C ASP A 287 -8.30 23.56 -5.14
N TRP A 288 -8.72 24.80 -5.44
CA TRP A 288 -9.81 25.07 -6.39
C TRP A 288 -9.59 24.41 -7.75
N GLY A 289 -8.35 24.36 -8.24
CA GLY A 289 -8.02 23.72 -9.51
C GLY A 289 -8.45 22.24 -9.56
N GLY A 290 -8.18 21.48 -8.51
CA GLY A 290 -8.55 20.07 -8.38
C GLY A 290 -9.98 19.84 -7.85
N HIS A 291 -10.44 20.69 -6.94
CA HIS A 291 -11.76 20.61 -6.31
C HIS A 291 -12.90 20.93 -7.29
N LEU A 292 -12.69 21.86 -8.24
CA LEU A 292 -13.74 22.39 -9.12
C LEU A 292 -14.57 21.32 -9.83
N VAL A 293 -13.93 20.24 -10.29
CA VAL A 293 -14.60 19.14 -11.03
C VAL A 293 -15.49 18.29 -10.12
N ASN A 294 -15.13 18.17 -8.84
CA ASN A 294 -15.87 17.42 -7.82
C ASN A 294 -16.78 18.33 -6.98
N CYS A 295 -16.67 19.64 -7.19
CA CYS A 295 -17.56 20.65 -6.65
C CYS A 295 -18.82 20.69 -7.52
N ASN A 296 -19.96 21.08 -6.95
CA ASN A 296 -21.13 21.50 -7.73
C ASN A 296 -21.14 23.03 -7.77
N PRO A 297 -20.27 23.69 -8.57
CA PRO A 297 -20.34 25.14 -8.71
C PRO A 297 -21.67 25.51 -9.39
N ASN A 298 -22.22 26.69 -9.09
CA ASN A 298 -23.43 27.20 -9.75
C ASN A 298 -23.21 27.57 -11.25
N ARG A 299 -22.39 26.80 -11.97
CA ARG A 299 -22.14 26.90 -13.41
C ARG A 299 -21.79 25.52 -14.00
N PRO A 300 -22.02 25.28 -15.29
CA PRO A 300 -21.53 24.09 -15.97
C PRO A 300 -20.00 23.98 -15.90
N ILE A 301 -19.51 22.77 -15.65
CA ILE A 301 -18.08 22.41 -15.71
C ILE A 301 -17.74 22.21 -17.19
N THR A 302 -16.69 22.88 -17.67
CA THR A 302 -16.25 22.81 -19.08
C THR A 302 -15.01 21.93 -19.24
N SER A 303 -14.66 21.56 -20.48
CA SER A 303 -13.44 20.80 -20.78
C SER A 303 -12.15 21.49 -20.26
N ALA A 304 -12.13 22.82 -20.22
CA ALA A 304 -11.01 23.59 -19.66
C ALA A 304 -10.93 23.53 -18.12
N ASP A 305 -12.06 23.27 -17.45
CA ASP A 305 -12.09 23.05 -15.99
C ASP A 305 -11.46 21.70 -15.66
N HIS A 306 -11.76 20.67 -16.45
CA HIS A 306 -11.12 19.37 -16.36
C HIS A 306 -9.63 19.43 -16.73
N LEU A 307 -9.24 20.20 -17.76
CA LEU A 307 -7.83 20.45 -18.08
C LEU A 307 -7.09 21.11 -16.91
N ARG A 308 -7.70 22.12 -16.27
CA ARG A 308 -7.11 22.78 -15.10
C ARG A 308 -6.95 21.83 -13.93
N ALA A 309 -7.93 20.95 -13.69
CA ALA A 309 -7.82 19.92 -12.67
C ALA A 309 -6.71 18.93 -12.98
N ALA A 310 -6.56 18.52 -14.25
CA ALA A 310 -5.48 17.64 -14.70
C ALA A 310 -4.11 18.29 -14.49
N VAL A 311 -3.94 19.55 -14.91
CA VAL A 311 -2.71 20.33 -14.70
C VAL A 311 -2.40 20.51 -13.22
N HIS A 312 -3.41 20.82 -12.39
CA HIS A 312 -3.24 20.98 -10.94
C HIS A 312 -2.77 19.67 -10.29
N ARG A 313 -3.35 18.54 -10.71
CA ARG A 313 -2.96 17.19 -10.27
C ARG A 313 -1.68 16.69 -10.95
N ARG A 314 -1.11 17.46 -11.89
CA ARG A 314 0.04 17.10 -12.74
C ARG A 314 -0.16 15.76 -13.47
N LYS A 315 -1.40 15.43 -13.78
CA LYS A 315 -1.81 14.25 -14.55
C LYS A 315 -2.28 14.68 -15.93
N LEU A 316 -2.12 13.82 -16.92
CA LEU A 316 -2.83 14.02 -18.18
C LEU A 316 -4.35 13.89 -17.92
N PRO A 317 -5.19 14.65 -18.61
CA PRO A 317 -6.63 14.40 -18.60
C PRO A 317 -6.92 12.95 -18.99
N ASN A 318 -7.77 12.25 -18.21
CA ASN A 318 -8.19 10.88 -18.55
C ASN A 318 -9.20 10.85 -19.72
N ASP A 319 -9.80 12.00 -20.02
CA ASP A 319 -10.80 12.16 -21.07
C ASP A 319 -10.14 12.40 -22.43
N LEU A 320 -10.39 11.48 -23.37
CA LEU A 320 -9.88 11.54 -24.74
C LEU A 320 -10.35 12.77 -25.53
N ASP A 321 -11.54 13.32 -25.25
CA ASP A 321 -12.03 14.52 -25.90
C ASP A 321 -11.26 15.74 -25.40
N ILE A 322 -10.95 15.80 -24.10
CA ILE A 322 -10.10 16.85 -23.54
C ILE A 322 -8.67 16.73 -24.10
N LEU A 323 -8.14 15.52 -24.18
CA LEU A 323 -6.84 15.29 -24.80
C LEU A 323 -6.83 15.74 -26.27
N SER A 324 -7.92 15.49 -27.01
CA SER A 324 -8.04 15.89 -28.42
C SER A 324 -8.24 17.40 -28.60
N GLU A 325 -9.10 18.00 -27.79
CA GLU A 325 -9.41 19.43 -27.83
C GLU A 325 -8.16 20.28 -27.56
N TYR A 326 -7.37 19.89 -26.57
CA TYR A 326 -6.19 20.65 -26.16
C TYR A 326 -4.88 20.16 -26.77
N GLY A 327 -4.96 19.28 -27.78
CA GLY A 327 -3.84 18.92 -28.65
C GLY A 327 -2.95 17.78 -28.17
N PHE A 328 -3.21 17.19 -27.01
CA PHE A 328 -2.43 16.07 -26.45
C PHE A 328 -2.41 14.83 -27.33
N THR A 329 -3.46 14.60 -28.14
CA THR A 329 -3.52 13.47 -29.08
C THR A 329 -2.70 13.68 -30.35
N ARG A 330 -2.12 14.87 -30.53
CA ARG A 330 -1.38 15.25 -31.74
C ARG A 330 0.13 15.10 -31.56
N VAL A 331 0.58 14.64 -30.38
CA VAL A 331 1.98 14.49 -30.00
C VAL A 331 2.20 13.15 -29.28
N GLY A 332 3.42 12.62 -29.37
CA GLY A 332 3.84 11.46 -28.60
C GLY A 332 3.99 11.74 -27.10
N GLU A 333 4.34 10.72 -26.32
CA GLU A 333 4.40 10.76 -24.85
C GLU A 333 5.22 11.95 -24.31
N ASP A 334 6.41 12.19 -24.87
CA ASP A 334 7.28 13.28 -24.42
C ASP A 334 6.77 14.67 -24.82
N GLY A 335 6.07 14.75 -25.95
CA GLY A 335 5.38 15.97 -26.36
C GLY A 335 4.17 16.29 -25.49
N ALA A 336 3.38 15.28 -25.09
CA ALA A 336 2.24 15.44 -24.20
C ALA A 336 2.65 15.98 -22.82
N LYS A 337 3.83 15.60 -22.32
CA LYS A 337 4.41 16.13 -21.06
C LYS A 337 4.75 17.61 -21.19
N THR A 338 5.46 17.97 -22.26
CA THR A 338 5.83 19.37 -22.55
C THR A 338 4.60 20.23 -22.75
N LEU A 339 3.56 19.68 -23.40
CA LEU A 339 2.26 20.33 -23.56
C LEU A 339 1.54 20.57 -22.23
N LEU A 340 1.56 19.60 -21.31
CA LEU A 340 1.01 19.77 -19.97
C LEU A 340 1.77 20.86 -19.20
N ASP A 341 3.09 20.92 -19.33
CA ASP A 341 3.93 21.96 -18.74
C ASP A 341 3.62 23.36 -19.33
N ILE A 342 3.31 23.45 -20.62
CA ILE A 342 2.82 24.70 -21.25
C ILE A 342 1.53 25.16 -20.59
N TYR A 343 0.52 24.29 -20.49
CA TYR A 343 -0.74 24.67 -19.85
C TYR A 343 -0.55 25.04 -18.37
N ARG A 344 0.39 24.39 -17.66
CA ARG A 344 0.77 24.81 -16.30
C ARG A 344 1.30 26.24 -16.28
N VAL A 345 2.25 26.59 -17.14
CA VAL A 345 2.76 27.97 -17.22
C VAL A 345 1.62 28.94 -17.51
N VAL A 346 0.72 28.61 -18.44
CA VAL A 346 -0.44 29.45 -18.76
C VAL A 346 -1.34 29.68 -17.54
N PHE A 347 -1.62 28.64 -16.73
CA PHE A 347 -2.40 28.78 -15.50
C PHE A 347 -1.64 29.52 -14.38
N ASP A 348 -0.32 29.35 -14.27
CA ASP A 348 0.54 30.03 -13.30
C ASP A 348 0.57 31.55 -13.55
N GLU A 349 0.46 31.98 -14.80
CA GLU A 349 0.27 33.40 -15.20
C GLU A 349 -1.14 33.96 -14.89
N GLY A 350 -1.98 33.19 -14.21
CA GLY A 350 -3.29 33.65 -13.71
C GLY A 350 -4.43 33.54 -14.73
N ILE A 351 -4.22 32.92 -15.89
CA ILE A 351 -5.28 32.63 -16.86
C ILE A 351 -6.27 31.64 -16.26
N ARG A 352 -7.58 31.85 -16.46
CA ARG A 352 -8.62 30.96 -15.89
C ARG A 352 -9.15 29.98 -16.95
N SER A 353 -9.72 28.88 -16.48
CA SER A 353 -10.35 27.85 -17.34
C SER A 353 -11.39 28.42 -18.30
N ARG A 354 -12.18 29.40 -17.86
CA ARG A 354 -13.17 30.07 -18.73
C ARG A 354 -12.52 30.79 -19.92
N ASP A 355 -11.33 31.36 -19.71
CA ASP A 355 -10.62 32.14 -20.70
C ASP A 355 -10.00 31.16 -21.73
N ILE A 356 -9.41 30.04 -21.28
CA ILE A 356 -8.93 28.95 -22.16
C ILE A 356 -10.08 28.31 -22.95
N HIS A 357 -11.22 28.04 -22.32
CA HIS A 357 -12.40 27.49 -23.00
C HIS A 357 -12.90 28.45 -24.09
N GLN A 358 -12.91 29.75 -23.80
CA GLN A 358 -13.24 30.77 -24.79
C GLN A 358 -12.23 30.77 -25.95
N TRP A 359 -10.94 30.66 -25.68
CA TRP A 359 -9.92 30.62 -26.73
C TRP A 359 -10.06 29.39 -27.64
N GLN A 360 -10.37 28.25 -27.03
CA GLN A 360 -10.60 27.02 -27.77
C GLN A 360 -11.84 27.10 -28.66
N THR A 361 -12.97 27.56 -28.11
CA THR A 361 -14.24 27.69 -28.86
C THR A 361 -14.18 28.76 -29.95
N ALA A 362 -13.38 29.81 -29.76
CA ALA A 362 -13.12 30.84 -30.76
C ALA A 362 -12.07 30.43 -31.81
N GLY A 363 -11.41 29.28 -31.64
CA GLY A 363 -10.37 28.79 -32.55
C GLY A 363 -9.10 29.63 -32.56
N ASN A 364 -8.81 30.37 -31.48
CA ASN A 364 -7.63 31.23 -31.36
C ASN A 364 -6.67 30.83 -30.22
N LEU A 365 -6.76 29.57 -29.77
CA LEU A 365 -5.95 29.03 -28.67
C LEU A 365 -4.44 29.22 -28.91
N LEU A 366 -3.95 28.92 -30.12
CA LEU A 366 -2.55 29.09 -30.48
C LEU A 366 -2.06 30.53 -30.27
N GLN A 367 -2.83 31.52 -30.73
CA GLN A 367 -2.44 32.94 -30.66
C GLN A 367 -2.43 33.45 -29.22
N GLU A 368 -3.41 33.04 -28.41
CA GLU A 368 -3.51 33.51 -27.03
C GLU A 368 -2.46 32.83 -26.12
N VAL A 369 -2.19 31.54 -26.30
CA VAL A 369 -1.09 30.86 -25.59
C VAL A 369 0.26 31.49 -25.95
N GLU A 370 0.49 31.82 -27.21
CA GLU A 370 1.71 32.51 -27.64
C GLU A 370 1.89 33.88 -26.98
N LYS A 371 0.81 34.66 -26.84
CA LYS A 371 0.84 35.97 -26.15
C LYS A 371 1.22 35.83 -24.68
N VAL A 372 0.80 34.74 -24.02
CA VAL A 372 1.14 34.45 -22.62
C VAL A 372 2.59 34.01 -22.49
N LEU A 373 3.09 33.14 -23.37
CA LEU A 373 4.44 32.58 -23.26
C LEU A 373 5.56 33.55 -23.68
N ARG A 374 5.32 34.36 -24.72
CA ARG A 374 6.33 35.22 -25.34
C ARG A 374 7.03 36.23 -24.39
N PRO A 375 6.32 36.93 -23.49
CA PRO A 375 6.96 37.92 -22.61
C PRO A 375 7.64 37.32 -21.37
N LEU A 376 7.58 35.99 -21.16
CA LEU A 376 8.09 35.36 -19.94
C LEU A 376 9.60 35.10 -20.03
N GLU A 377 10.38 35.85 -19.24
CA GLU A 377 11.82 35.68 -19.07
C GLU A 377 12.16 34.67 -17.96
N ASN A 378 11.60 33.45 -18.00
CA ASN A 378 11.87 32.43 -16.99
C ASN A 378 12.58 31.20 -17.59
N TRP A 379 13.36 30.48 -16.77
CA TRP A 379 14.15 29.34 -17.25
C TRP A 379 13.28 28.19 -17.78
N LYS A 380 12.03 28.08 -17.32
CA LYS A 380 11.06 27.09 -17.80
C LYS A 380 10.55 27.43 -19.20
N THR A 381 10.29 28.70 -19.50
CA THR A 381 9.94 29.16 -20.85
C THR A 381 11.11 29.02 -21.82
N PHE A 382 12.36 29.15 -21.37
CA PHE A 382 13.54 28.88 -22.22
C PHE A 382 13.57 27.44 -22.76
N GLN A 383 13.12 26.45 -21.97
CA GLN A 383 13.06 25.05 -22.40
C GLN A 383 11.79 24.73 -23.20
N ILE A 384 10.69 25.40 -22.89
CA ILE A 384 9.38 25.17 -23.51
C ILE A 384 9.24 25.87 -24.87
N TRP A 385 9.84 27.05 -25.05
CA TRP A 385 9.69 27.88 -26.24
C TRP A 385 10.16 27.20 -27.54
N PRO A 386 11.35 26.56 -27.60
CA PRO A 386 11.79 25.84 -28.80
C PRO A 386 10.84 24.71 -29.18
N TRP A 387 10.26 24.03 -28.19
CA TRP A 387 9.27 22.98 -28.42
C TRP A 387 7.96 23.57 -28.94
N PHE A 388 7.44 24.64 -28.32
CA PHE A 388 6.22 25.32 -28.75
C PHE A 388 6.31 25.81 -30.20
N GLU A 389 7.44 26.39 -30.62
CA GLU A 389 7.65 26.81 -32.02
C GLU A 389 7.60 25.64 -33.00
N GLY A 390 8.17 24.49 -32.65
CA GLY A 390 8.12 23.26 -33.46
C GLY A 390 6.77 22.55 -33.46
N HIS A 391 5.90 22.82 -32.48
CA HIS A 391 4.67 22.06 -32.23
C HIS A 391 3.41 22.96 -32.25
N ARG A 392 3.44 24.07 -32.98
CA ARG A 392 2.28 24.99 -33.12
C ARG A 392 1.00 24.29 -33.60
N TYR A 393 1.17 23.23 -34.41
CA TYR A 393 0.07 22.41 -34.90
C TYR A 393 -0.74 21.71 -33.79
N VAL A 394 -0.22 21.64 -32.57
CA VAL A 394 -0.92 21.07 -31.40
C VAL A 394 -2.09 21.95 -30.97
N PHE A 395 -1.91 23.27 -31.04
CA PHE A 395 -2.90 24.26 -30.58
C PHE A 395 -3.81 24.77 -31.71
N ASP A 396 -3.53 24.37 -32.95
CA ASP A 396 -4.34 24.68 -34.12
C ASP A 396 -4.64 23.39 -34.91
N PRO A 397 -5.86 22.84 -34.80
CA PRO A 397 -6.21 21.58 -35.44
C PRO A 397 -6.22 21.67 -36.97
N THR A 398 -6.25 22.87 -37.55
CA THR A 398 -6.21 23.08 -39.01
C THR A 398 -4.83 22.85 -39.61
N LEU A 399 -3.78 22.91 -38.80
CA LEU A 399 -2.41 22.65 -39.25
C LEU A 399 -2.15 21.14 -39.38
N PRO A 400 -1.38 20.70 -40.39
CA PRO A 400 -1.05 19.29 -40.56
C PRO A 400 -0.14 18.79 -39.43
N ILE A 401 -0.38 17.56 -38.96
CA ILE A 401 0.49 16.89 -37.98
C ILE A 401 1.87 16.68 -38.62
N SER A 402 2.92 16.92 -37.83
CA SER A 402 4.31 16.73 -38.25
C SER A 402 4.55 15.29 -38.73
N LYS A 403 5.36 15.13 -39.80
CA LYS A 403 5.75 13.81 -40.32
C LYS A 403 6.52 12.96 -39.30
N HIS A 404 7.15 13.59 -38.30
CA HIS A 404 7.85 12.89 -37.22
C HIS A 404 6.91 12.33 -36.15
N ASP A 405 5.71 12.89 -36.00
CA ASP A 405 4.67 12.46 -35.05
C ASP A 405 3.59 11.59 -35.73
N GLY A 406 3.89 11.11 -36.95
CA GLY A 406 2.94 10.65 -37.95
C GLY A 406 2.34 9.27 -37.70
N GLU A 407 1.40 9.18 -36.76
CA GLU A 407 0.20 8.33 -36.82
C GLU A 407 -0.82 8.90 -35.83
N ASN A 408 -2.03 9.26 -36.27
CA ASN A 408 -3.06 9.80 -35.38
C ASN A 408 -3.59 8.68 -34.46
N GLN A 409 -2.92 8.48 -33.33
CA GLN A 409 -3.19 7.46 -32.33
C GLN A 409 -4.65 7.53 -31.82
N ALA A 410 -5.20 8.74 -31.70
CA ALA A 410 -6.58 8.93 -31.27
C ALA A 410 -7.59 8.39 -32.29
N GLU A 411 -7.35 8.54 -33.59
CA GLU A 411 -8.27 7.99 -34.60
C GLU A 411 -8.24 6.45 -34.62
N ARG A 412 -7.07 5.84 -34.37
CA ARG A 412 -6.97 4.37 -34.21
C ARG A 412 -7.70 3.88 -32.97
N ILE A 413 -7.53 4.53 -31.83
CA ILE A 413 -8.27 4.21 -30.58
C ILE A 413 -9.77 4.39 -30.81
N LYS A 414 -10.18 5.51 -31.42
CA LYS A 414 -11.59 5.79 -31.70
C LYS A 414 -12.18 4.69 -32.59
N ALA A 415 -11.49 4.33 -33.67
CA ALA A 415 -11.92 3.26 -34.54
C ALA A 415 -12.04 1.91 -33.79
N ALA A 416 -11.06 1.57 -32.95
CA ALA A 416 -11.08 0.35 -32.15
C ALA A 416 -12.24 0.32 -31.14
N GLN A 417 -12.50 1.45 -30.46
CA GLN A 417 -13.61 1.59 -29.51
C GLN A 417 -14.97 1.47 -30.22
N VAL A 418 -15.16 2.09 -31.39
CA VAL A 418 -16.38 1.94 -32.19
C VAL A 418 -16.57 0.48 -32.64
N GLN A 419 -15.50 -0.19 -33.08
CA GLN A 419 -15.55 -1.59 -33.48
C GLN A 419 -15.91 -2.52 -32.31
N LEU A 420 -15.32 -2.30 -31.13
CA LEU A 420 -15.64 -3.08 -29.94
C LEU A 420 -17.08 -2.81 -29.49
N TRP A 421 -17.50 -1.55 -29.45
CA TRP A 421 -18.87 -1.15 -29.10
C TRP A 421 -19.92 -1.83 -29.98
N ASN A 422 -19.69 -1.88 -31.29
CA ASN A 422 -20.61 -2.57 -32.21
C ASN A 422 -20.73 -4.08 -31.94
N LYS A 423 -19.82 -4.67 -31.18
CA LYS A 423 -19.87 -6.08 -30.77
C LYS A 423 -20.46 -6.29 -29.38
N VAL A 424 -20.26 -5.36 -28.44
CA VAL A 424 -20.51 -5.59 -27.00
C VAL A 424 -21.42 -4.53 -26.36
N GLY A 425 -21.74 -3.47 -27.09
CA GLY A 425 -22.56 -2.36 -26.61
C GLY A 425 -24.05 -2.71 -26.57
N ASP A 426 -24.78 -1.97 -25.74
CA ASP A 426 -26.22 -2.19 -25.53
C ASP A 426 -27.06 -1.86 -26.78
N PHE A 427 -26.51 -1.06 -27.71
CA PHE A 427 -27.13 -0.69 -28.98
C PHE A 427 -26.06 -0.28 -30.02
N PRO A 428 -26.31 -0.48 -31.32
CA PRO A 428 -25.41 -0.01 -32.36
C PRO A 428 -25.31 1.53 -32.38
N SER A 429 -24.08 2.06 -32.37
CA SER A 429 -23.82 3.49 -32.63
C SER A 429 -22.71 3.61 -33.67
N HIS A 430 -22.88 4.55 -34.59
CA HIS A 430 -21.98 4.72 -35.73
C HIS A 430 -20.87 5.74 -35.49
N ASN A 431 -20.86 6.43 -34.35
CA ASN A 431 -19.81 7.39 -34.04
C ASN A 431 -19.35 7.30 -32.59
N HIS A 432 -18.12 7.75 -32.39
CA HIS A 432 -17.44 7.65 -31.12
C HIS A 432 -18.04 8.52 -30.01
N ALA A 433 -18.50 9.73 -30.37
CA ALA A 433 -19.01 10.71 -29.41
C ALA A 433 -20.28 10.22 -28.71
N GLU A 434 -21.20 9.57 -29.43
CA GLU A 434 -22.39 8.94 -28.85
C GLU A 434 -22.04 7.82 -27.87
N ILE A 435 -21.05 6.98 -28.24
CA ILE A 435 -20.56 5.90 -27.39
C ILE A 435 -20.00 6.47 -26.08
N ARG A 436 -19.13 7.49 -26.14
CA ARG A 436 -18.58 8.16 -24.94
C ARG A 436 -19.67 8.77 -24.08
N SER A 437 -20.59 9.53 -24.68
CA SER A 437 -21.68 10.17 -23.94
C SER A 437 -22.54 9.13 -23.21
N TYR A 438 -22.75 7.96 -23.81
CA TYR A 438 -23.48 6.88 -23.17
C TYR A 438 -22.68 6.25 -22.02
N ILE A 439 -21.41 5.90 -22.26
CA ILE A 439 -20.52 5.31 -21.24
C ILE A 439 -20.45 6.23 -20.02
N ASN A 440 -20.12 7.51 -20.21
CA ASN A 440 -19.95 8.48 -19.11
C ASN A 440 -21.25 8.72 -18.30
N SER A 441 -22.42 8.52 -18.91
CA SER A 441 -23.71 8.75 -18.24
C SER A 441 -24.30 7.52 -17.58
N ARG A 442 -23.91 6.30 -18.00
CA ARG A 442 -24.58 5.07 -17.59
C ARG A 442 -23.69 3.96 -17.06
N TRP A 443 -22.41 3.94 -17.40
CA TRP A 443 -21.52 2.85 -17.00
C TRP A 443 -20.76 3.19 -15.71
N PRO A 444 -20.56 2.19 -14.83
CA PRO A 444 -19.64 2.35 -13.71
C PRO A 444 -18.19 2.40 -14.19
N ASN A 445 -17.32 2.98 -13.36
CA ASN A 445 -15.93 3.30 -13.71
C ASN A 445 -15.12 2.04 -14.09
N GLU A 446 -15.39 0.91 -13.43
CA GLU A 446 -14.76 -0.38 -13.71
C GLU A 446 -15.11 -0.89 -15.11
N LYS A 447 -16.36 -0.69 -15.55
CA LYS A 447 -16.82 -1.12 -16.88
C LYS A 447 -16.21 -0.27 -17.98
N GLU A 448 -16.12 1.04 -17.76
CA GLU A 448 -15.41 1.97 -18.65
C GLU A 448 -13.92 1.63 -18.77
N MET A 449 -13.25 1.40 -17.63
CA MET A 449 -11.83 1.05 -17.60
C MET A 449 -11.56 -0.26 -18.34
N PHE A 450 -12.38 -1.28 -18.09
CA PHE A 450 -12.28 -2.56 -18.78
C PHE A 450 -12.51 -2.43 -20.29
N PHE A 451 -13.51 -1.65 -20.71
CA PHE A 451 -13.76 -1.39 -22.13
C PHE A 451 -12.58 -0.68 -22.81
N SER A 452 -12.02 0.33 -22.14
CA SER A 452 -10.84 1.05 -22.61
C SER A 452 -9.64 0.13 -22.75
N PHE A 453 -9.38 -0.72 -21.76
CA PHE A 453 -8.35 -1.75 -21.80
C PHE A 453 -8.57 -2.74 -22.95
N ARG A 454 -9.77 -3.31 -23.09
CA ARG A 454 -10.10 -4.26 -24.16
C ARG A 454 -9.96 -3.66 -25.55
N SER A 455 -10.27 -2.37 -25.70
CA SER A 455 -10.10 -1.65 -26.96
C SER A 455 -8.62 -1.48 -27.31
N ALA A 456 -7.78 -1.12 -26.32
CA ALA A 456 -6.34 -0.97 -26.47
C ALA A 456 -5.65 -2.30 -26.83
N LEU A 457 -6.04 -3.40 -26.17
CA LEU A 457 -5.50 -4.74 -26.47
C LEU A 457 -5.69 -5.13 -27.93
N GLY A 458 -6.81 -4.76 -28.57
CA GLY A 458 -7.05 -5.03 -29.98
C GLY A 458 -6.05 -4.37 -30.94
N LEU A 459 -5.33 -3.35 -30.47
CA LEU A 459 -4.26 -2.65 -31.20
C LEU A 459 -2.86 -3.11 -30.80
N GLY A 460 -2.73 -4.09 -29.89
CA GLY A 460 -1.46 -4.47 -29.27
C GLY A 460 -0.96 -3.47 -28.24
N TRP A 461 -1.84 -2.60 -27.74
CA TRP A 461 -1.50 -1.59 -26.75
C TRP A 461 -1.91 -2.06 -25.35
N TYR A 462 -1.14 -1.63 -24.36
CA TYR A 462 -1.33 -2.00 -22.96
C TYR A 462 -1.17 -0.77 -22.05
N PRO A 463 -1.76 -0.80 -20.84
CA PRO A 463 -1.60 0.27 -19.86
C PRO A 463 -0.14 0.55 -19.53
N ARG A 464 0.23 1.82 -19.45
CA ARG A 464 1.54 2.27 -18.95
C ARG A 464 1.45 2.65 -17.48
N SER A 465 2.60 2.74 -16.80
CA SER A 465 2.66 3.06 -15.37
C SER A 465 1.94 4.34 -14.96
N GLU A 466 1.68 5.27 -15.90
CA GLU A 466 0.90 6.48 -15.66
C GLU A 466 -0.61 6.25 -15.47
N PHE A 467 -1.13 5.04 -15.69
CA PHE A 467 -2.56 4.74 -15.62
C PHE A 467 -2.87 3.75 -14.49
N GLU A 468 -3.97 3.96 -13.78
CA GLU A 468 -4.47 3.03 -12.74
C GLU A 468 -4.66 1.60 -13.29
N SER A 469 -5.03 1.51 -14.57
CA SER A 469 -5.18 0.23 -15.29
C SER A 469 -3.89 -0.60 -15.32
N TRP A 470 -2.70 -0.01 -15.13
CA TRP A 470 -1.43 -0.74 -15.02
C TRP A 470 -1.39 -1.65 -13.79
N VAL A 471 -1.95 -1.18 -12.67
CA VAL A 471 -2.10 -1.98 -11.45
C VAL A 471 -3.30 -2.92 -11.58
N HIS A 472 -4.44 -2.45 -12.07
CA HIS A 472 -5.67 -3.25 -12.19
C HIS A 472 -5.50 -4.50 -13.06
N PHE A 473 -4.69 -4.42 -14.11
CA PHE A 473 -4.41 -5.56 -15.00
C PHE A 473 -3.05 -6.22 -14.75
N GLY A 474 -2.38 -5.87 -13.63
CA GLY A 474 -1.21 -6.60 -13.16
C GLY A 474 0.08 -6.34 -13.93
N PHE A 475 0.11 -5.38 -14.85
CA PHE A 475 1.34 -4.94 -15.54
C PHE A 475 2.38 -4.37 -14.57
N CYS A 476 1.94 -3.88 -13.41
CA CYS A 476 2.82 -3.50 -12.32
C CYS A 476 3.79 -4.61 -11.86
N THR A 477 3.50 -5.88 -12.16
CA THR A 477 4.36 -7.02 -11.81
C THR A 477 5.53 -7.22 -12.78
N CYS A 478 5.47 -6.62 -13.97
CA CYS A 478 6.52 -6.71 -14.98
C CYS A 478 7.77 -5.91 -14.58
N GLN A 479 8.93 -6.38 -15.00
CA GLN A 479 10.22 -5.71 -14.77
C GLN A 479 10.54 -4.67 -15.85
N ASP A 480 10.24 -5.00 -17.10
CA ASP A 480 10.57 -4.21 -18.28
C ASP A 480 9.47 -4.27 -19.36
N GLU A 481 9.70 -3.53 -20.45
CA GLU A 481 8.74 -3.44 -21.57
C GLU A 481 8.57 -4.76 -22.32
N ALA A 482 9.56 -5.67 -22.28
CA ALA A 482 9.46 -6.96 -22.94
C ALA A 482 8.51 -7.89 -22.18
N GLU A 483 8.60 -7.90 -20.84
CA GLU A 483 7.63 -8.58 -19.99
C GLU A 483 6.23 -7.97 -20.10
N GLU A 484 6.10 -6.64 -20.16
CA GLU A 484 4.80 -5.98 -20.36
C GLU A 484 4.18 -6.37 -21.72
N ALA A 485 4.98 -6.36 -22.79
CA ALA A 485 4.53 -6.80 -24.10
C ALA A 485 4.12 -8.29 -24.10
N PHE A 486 4.83 -9.15 -23.36
CA PHE A 486 4.47 -10.56 -23.22
C PHE A 486 3.14 -10.72 -22.45
N LEU A 487 2.93 -9.98 -21.37
CA LEU A 487 1.67 -9.98 -20.63
C LEU A 487 0.52 -9.46 -21.50
N CYS A 488 0.75 -8.40 -22.28
CA CYS A 488 -0.20 -7.91 -23.28
C CYS A 488 -0.59 -9.01 -24.27
N SER A 489 0.37 -9.74 -24.83
CA SER A 489 0.10 -10.86 -25.75
C SER A 489 -0.74 -11.96 -25.09
N THR A 490 -0.53 -12.21 -23.79
CA THR A 490 -1.28 -13.20 -23.02
C THR A 490 -2.73 -12.76 -22.83
N TYR A 491 -2.96 -11.47 -22.57
CA TYR A 491 -4.32 -10.91 -22.51
C TYR A 491 -5.02 -10.85 -23.88
N GLN A 492 -4.28 -10.64 -24.97
CA GLN A 492 -4.83 -10.73 -26.33
C GLN A 492 -5.32 -12.15 -26.64
N MET A 493 -4.51 -13.18 -26.33
CA MET A 493 -4.95 -14.58 -26.44
C MET A 493 -6.16 -14.88 -25.55
N LEU A 494 -6.15 -14.39 -24.31
CA LEU A 494 -7.30 -14.57 -23.43
C LEU A 494 -8.56 -13.97 -24.06
N ALA A 495 -8.47 -12.75 -24.57
CA ALA A 495 -9.56 -12.05 -25.26
C ALA A 495 -10.08 -12.78 -26.51
N GLU A 496 -9.30 -13.67 -27.13
CA GLU A 496 -9.72 -14.54 -28.23
C GLU A 496 -10.38 -15.84 -27.74
N TYR A 497 -10.06 -16.29 -26.52
CA TYR A 497 -10.53 -17.56 -25.95
C TYR A 497 -11.76 -17.43 -25.04
N CYS A 498 -12.21 -16.20 -24.76
CA CYS A 498 -13.38 -15.95 -23.92
C CYS A 498 -14.28 -14.85 -24.52
N SER A 499 -15.53 -14.83 -24.08
CA SER A 499 -16.44 -13.73 -24.45
C SER A 499 -16.07 -12.45 -23.71
N TYR A 500 -16.55 -11.31 -24.20
CA TYR A 500 -16.36 -10.04 -23.51
C TYR A 500 -16.92 -10.08 -22.09
N ASP A 501 -18.13 -10.63 -21.91
CA ASP A 501 -18.80 -10.70 -20.61
C ASP A 501 -18.12 -11.68 -19.65
N GLU A 502 -17.61 -12.80 -20.16
CA GLU A 502 -16.84 -13.77 -19.35
C GLU A 502 -15.58 -13.10 -18.78
N PHE A 503 -14.84 -12.38 -19.62
CA PHE A 503 -13.65 -11.66 -19.19
C PHE A 503 -14.00 -10.49 -18.26
N PHE A 504 -15.03 -9.71 -18.58
CA PHE A 504 -15.47 -8.62 -17.73
C PHE A 504 -15.90 -9.12 -16.34
N THR A 505 -16.64 -10.22 -16.28
CA THR A 505 -17.08 -10.86 -15.02
C THR A 505 -15.87 -11.32 -14.20
N ALA A 506 -14.87 -11.92 -14.85
CA ALA A 506 -13.64 -12.33 -14.18
C ALA A 506 -12.86 -11.12 -13.64
N TYR A 507 -12.83 -10.01 -14.37
CA TYR A 507 -12.22 -8.76 -13.92
C TYR A 507 -12.90 -8.22 -12.67
N ILE A 508 -14.21 -7.95 -12.70
CA ILE A 508 -14.92 -7.35 -11.54
C ILE A 508 -14.96 -8.26 -10.31
N SER A 509 -14.80 -9.58 -10.49
CA SER A 509 -14.84 -10.56 -9.40
C SER A 509 -13.45 -11.01 -8.91
N SER A 510 -12.37 -10.32 -9.31
CA SER A 510 -10.99 -10.69 -8.97
C SER A 510 -10.57 -12.11 -9.39
N ASN A 511 -11.16 -12.61 -10.48
CA ASN A 511 -11.02 -13.98 -10.96
C ASN A 511 -10.26 -14.12 -12.29
N ILE A 512 -9.49 -13.11 -12.69
CA ILE A 512 -8.72 -13.14 -13.96
C ILE A 512 -7.73 -14.32 -14.00
N ILE A 513 -7.13 -14.67 -12.86
CA ILE A 513 -6.15 -15.77 -12.77
C ILE A 513 -6.82 -17.11 -13.06
N GLN A 514 -7.98 -17.36 -12.46
CA GLN A 514 -8.80 -18.55 -12.65
C GLN A 514 -9.25 -18.64 -14.10
N LEU A 515 -9.62 -17.50 -14.71
CA LEU A 515 -9.99 -17.45 -16.12
C LEU A 515 -8.79 -17.77 -17.03
N LEU A 516 -7.60 -17.21 -16.78
CA LEU A 516 -6.38 -17.53 -17.52
C LEU A 516 -6.07 -19.04 -17.46
N ASP A 517 -6.19 -19.64 -16.28
CA ASP A 517 -5.96 -21.07 -16.09
C ASP A 517 -7.01 -21.92 -16.81
N ALA A 518 -8.29 -21.55 -16.70
CA ALA A 518 -9.39 -22.24 -17.39
C ALA A 518 -9.28 -22.17 -18.92
N LYS A 519 -8.66 -21.12 -19.46
CA LYS A 519 -8.41 -20.95 -20.90
C LYS A 519 -7.04 -21.51 -21.35
N GLY A 520 -6.37 -22.29 -20.51
CA GLY A 520 -5.12 -22.96 -20.85
C GLY A 520 -3.88 -22.05 -20.87
N LEU A 521 -3.99 -20.84 -20.33
CA LEU A 521 -2.91 -19.83 -20.32
C LEU A 521 -2.05 -19.87 -19.04
N ARG A 522 -2.24 -20.89 -18.19
CA ARG A 522 -1.48 -21.07 -16.95
C ARG A 522 0.03 -20.96 -17.15
N GLY A 523 0.57 -21.67 -18.14
CA GLY A 523 2.01 -21.65 -18.43
C GLY A 523 2.55 -20.26 -18.77
N ARG A 524 1.75 -19.43 -19.45
CA ARG A 524 2.13 -18.05 -19.80
C ARG A 524 2.07 -17.13 -18.59
N ARG A 525 1.02 -17.21 -17.78
CA ARG A 525 0.91 -16.35 -16.59
C ARG A 525 1.98 -16.66 -15.53
N MET A 526 2.44 -17.91 -15.43
CA MET A 526 3.47 -18.31 -14.47
C MET A 526 4.85 -17.69 -14.75
N ILE A 527 5.07 -17.11 -15.94
CA ILE A 527 6.25 -16.30 -16.24
C ILE A 527 6.25 -15.01 -15.40
N HIS A 528 5.07 -14.53 -14.99
CA HIS A 528 4.90 -13.38 -14.11
C HIS A 528 4.54 -13.87 -12.69
N PRO A 529 5.52 -14.18 -11.82
CA PRO A 529 5.28 -14.89 -10.56
C PRO A 529 4.39 -14.12 -9.57
N TYR A 530 4.37 -12.79 -9.65
CA TYR A 530 3.56 -11.95 -8.77
C TYR A 530 2.20 -11.56 -9.36
N LEU A 531 1.87 -12.01 -10.57
CA LEU A 531 0.63 -11.61 -11.26
C LEU A 531 -0.61 -12.05 -10.48
N GLU A 532 -0.57 -13.25 -9.89
CA GLU A 532 -1.66 -13.76 -9.05
C GLU A 532 -1.84 -12.92 -7.78
N ASP A 533 -0.74 -12.53 -7.17
CA ASP A 533 -0.74 -11.68 -6.00
C ASP A 533 -1.34 -10.30 -6.29
N ALA A 534 -0.91 -9.67 -7.38
CA ALA A 534 -1.38 -8.35 -7.79
C ALA A 534 -2.87 -8.33 -8.19
N LEU A 535 -3.37 -9.43 -8.77
CA LEU A 535 -4.75 -9.52 -9.23
C LEU A 535 -5.74 -10.08 -8.21
N SER A 536 -5.26 -10.61 -7.08
CA SER A 536 -6.08 -11.27 -6.05
C SER A 536 -7.22 -10.42 -5.48
N GLY A 537 -7.08 -9.10 -5.46
CA GLY A 537 -8.13 -8.15 -5.07
C GLY A 537 -8.54 -7.17 -6.17
N SER A 538 -8.04 -7.32 -7.40
CA SER A 538 -8.34 -6.41 -8.51
C SER A 538 -9.82 -6.50 -8.91
N PRO A 539 -10.52 -5.39 -9.19
CA PRO A 539 -10.03 -4.02 -9.23
C PRO A 539 -10.19 -3.21 -7.93
N ALA A 540 -10.68 -3.82 -6.85
CA ALA A 540 -11.15 -3.09 -5.67
C ALA A 540 -10.07 -2.86 -4.61
N VAL A 541 -9.17 -3.82 -4.41
CA VAL A 541 -8.17 -3.80 -3.34
C VAL A 541 -6.83 -4.28 -3.89
N PHE A 542 -5.80 -3.48 -3.67
CA PHE A 542 -4.43 -3.82 -4.05
C PHE A 542 -3.53 -3.79 -2.82
N LYS A 543 -2.51 -4.65 -2.80
CA LYS A 543 -1.42 -4.49 -1.84
C LYS A 543 -0.69 -3.18 -2.11
N SER A 544 -0.42 -2.42 -1.06
CA SER A 544 0.22 -1.09 -1.13
C SER A 544 1.58 -1.09 -1.84
N VAL A 545 2.26 -2.24 -1.95
CA VAL A 545 3.48 -2.41 -2.74
C VAL A 545 3.30 -2.06 -4.23
N TRP A 546 2.12 -2.33 -4.83
CA TRP A 546 1.90 -2.08 -6.26
C TRP A 546 1.66 -0.59 -6.57
N PRO A 547 0.78 0.12 -5.84
CA PRO A 547 0.71 1.58 -5.93
C PRO A 547 2.02 2.26 -5.52
N LEU A 548 2.79 1.71 -4.57
CA LEU A 548 4.13 2.21 -4.25
C LEU A 548 5.07 2.08 -5.46
N LYS A 549 5.11 0.92 -6.12
CA LYS A 549 5.94 0.72 -7.32
C LYS A 549 5.54 1.69 -8.44
N GLN A 550 4.24 1.88 -8.65
CA GLN A 550 3.72 2.87 -9.59
C GLN A 550 4.18 4.28 -9.22
N TYR A 551 4.04 4.66 -7.96
CA TYR A 551 4.55 5.93 -7.43
C TYR A 551 6.05 6.04 -7.70
N LEU A 552 6.90 5.08 -7.33
CA LEU A 552 8.35 5.18 -7.50
C LEU A 552 8.78 5.33 -8.97
N ARG A 553 8.12 4.60 -9.89
CA ARG A 553 8.35 4.71 -11.34
C ARG A 553 8.01 6.11 -11.86
N CYS A 554 6.91 6.68 -11.38
CA CYS A 554 6.39 7.95 -11.88
C CYS A 554 6.83 9.18 -11.05
N SER A 555 7.37 9.01 -9.85
CA SER A 555 7.72 10.08 -8.90
C SER A 555 9.03 10.78 -9.22
N SER A 556 9.88 10.18 -10.05
CA SER A 556 10.98 10.91 -10.73
C SER A 556 10.48 12.10 -11.57
N ARG A 557 9.17 12.15 -11.85
CA ARG A 557 8.49 13.14 -12.71
C ARG A 557 7.37 13.91 -12.00
N GLY A 558 7.17 13.73 -10.68
CA GLY A 558 6.22 14.51 -9.85
C GLY A 558 4.74 14.40 -10.26
N ARG A 559 4.28 13.23 -10.72
CA ARG A 559 2.94 13.01 -11.33
C ARG A 559 1.94 12.19 -10.51
N PHE A 560 2.32 11.64 -9.36
CA PHE A 560 1.43 10.82 -8.55
C PHE A 560 1.42 11.29 -7.11
N ASP A 561 0.22 11.52 -6.57
CA ASP A 561 0.02 11.61 -5.13
C ASP A 561 0.21 10.22 -4.53
N LEU A 562 0.84 10.16 -3.37
CA LEU A 562 1.09 8.93 -2.67
C LEU A 562 -0.27 8.42 -2.14
N GLU A 563 -0.70 7.22 -2.54
CA GLU A 563 -1.95 6.66 -2.02
C GLU A 563 -1.88 6.49 -0.50
N LEU A 564 -3.01 6.71 0.19
CA LEU A 564 -3.06 6.68 1.65
C LEU A 564 -2.52 5.36 2.24
N CYS A 565 -2.81 4.23 1.59
CA CYS A 565 -2.27 2.93 1.99
C CYS A 565 -0.73 2.90 1.91
N VAL A 566 -0.15 3.51 0.88
CA VAL A 566 1.31 3.66 0.75
C VAL A 566 1.86 4.61 1.81
N GLU A 567 1.14 5.70 2.11
CA GLU A 567 1.57 6.66 3.13
C GLU A 567 1.66 6.05 4.53
N VAL A 568 0.72 5.16 4.84
CA VAL A 568 0.63 4.47 6.13
C VAL A 568 1.60 3.30 6.20
N ASP A 569 1.53 2.37 5.23
CA ASP A 569 2.27 1.10 5.29
C ASP A 569 3.79 1.29 5.22
N TYR A 570 4.23 2.32 4.51
CA TYR A 570 5.65 2.64 4.34
C TYR A 570 6.09 3.86 5.15
N GLY A 571 5.23 4.38 6.03
CA GLY A 571 5.57 5.41 7.01
C GLY A 571 5.85 6.80 6.43
N PHE A 572 5.47 7.08 5.19
CA PHE A 572 5.60 8.43 4.61
C PHE A 572 4.76 9.48 5.34
N SER A 573 3.66 9.06 5.97
CA SER A 573 2.82 9.89 6.85
C SER A 573 3.56 10.43 8.09
N ASN A 574 4.69 9.81 8.48
CA ASN A 574 5.53 10.24 9.59
C ASN A 574 6.64 11.23 9.19
N CYS A 575 6.80 11.54 7.89
CA CYS A 575 7.84 12.43 7.39
C CYS A 575 7.44 13.91 7.55
N THR A 576 8.33 14.73 8.10
CA THR A 576 8.09 16.16 8.39
C THR A 576 8.56 17.11 7.29
N THR A 577 9.20 16.62 6.21
CA THR A 577 9.68 17.43 5.08
C THR A 577 9.01 17.06 3.75
N ASP A 578 9.07 18.02 2.82
CA ASP A 578 8.30 18.02 1.59
C ASP A 578 8.67 16.88 0.63
N SER A 579 7.73 16.52 -0.24
CA SER A 579 7.74 15.27 -1.02
C SER A 579 8.95 15.04 -1.94
N GLY A 580 9.67 16.09 -2.32
CA GLY A 580 10.86 16.01 -3.17
C GLY A 580 12.11 15.42 -2.50
N GLU A 581 12.26 15.56 -1.17
CA GLU A 581 13.36 14.92 -0.43
C GLU A 581 13.10 13.43 -0.13
N ARG A 582 11.86 12.95 -0.31
CA ARG A 582 11.42 11.58 0.00
C ARG A 582 12.12 10.49 -0.85
N LEU A 583 12.54 10.82 -2.08
CA LEU A 583 13.16 9.87 -3.01
C LEU A 583 14.69 9.80 -2.95
N SER A 584 15.37 10.86 -2.50
CA SER A 584 16.84 10.87 -2.45
C SER A 584 17.37 9.85 -1.42
N TYR A 585 16.69 9.71 -0.28
CA TYR A 585 17.04 8.78 0.79
C TYR A 585 16.86 7.29 0.41
N TRP A 586 15.82 6.98 -0.38
CA TRP A 586 15.55 5.62 -0.86
C TRP A 586 16.48 5.21 -2.01
N LYS A 587 16.82 6.13 -2.92
CA LYS A 587 17.76 5.88 -4.03
C LYS A 587 19.20 5.66 -3.57
N SER A 588 19.57 6.15 -2.39
CA SER A 588 20.90 5.95 -1.78
C SER A 588 20.98 4.79 -0.79
N GLY A 589 19.86 4.09 -0.52
CA GLY A 589 19.79 2.98 0.42
C GLY A 589 19.94 1.60 -0.24
N PRO A 590 20.11 0.51 0.56
CA PRO A 590 20.43 -0.84 0.08
C PRO A 590 19.31 -1.56 -0.70
N TRP A 591 18.23 -0.86 -1.07
CA TRP A 591 17.00 -1.41 -1.66
C TRP A 591 16.89 -1.18 -3.18
N THR A 592 18.00 -1.01 -3.88
CA THR A 592 18.03 -0.79 -5.35
C THR A 592 17.74 -2.05 -6.19
N GLY A 593 16.96 -3.00 -5.65
CA GLY A 593 16.72 -4.31 -6.27
C GLY A 593 15.26 -4.79 -6.26
N LEU A 594 14.29 -3.88 -6.16
CA LEU A 594 12.84 -4.17 -6.25
C LEU A 594 12.24 -3.72 -7.59
#